data_AF-A0A2V8EBE4-F1
#
_entry.id   AF-A0A2V8EBE4-F1
#
_cell.length_a   1.000
_cell.length_b   1.000
_cell.length_c   1.000
_cell.angle_alpha   90.00
_cell.angle_beta   90.00
_cell.angle_gamma   90.00
#
_symmetry.space_group_name_H-M   'P 1'
#
loop_
_entity.id
_entity.type
_entity.pdbx_description
1 polymer ?
#
loop_
_entity_poly.entity_id
_entity_poly.type
_entity_poly.pdbx_seq_one_letter_code
_entity_poly.pdbx_strand_id
1 'polypeptide(L)'
;MVGRLFASAAAAALFIASQDGAQTPAYAYQKVMVPVRDGVKLETVILAPTNAKGPLPILIRRSPYGVPSSAAGAGQGSLAALARDGYIFVVQNLRGRFGSEGTFELSSKADPENPKATSETTDAYDSIDWLVKNVPNNNGKVGIFGVSYDGLTSAMTLLRPHPALKAISEQASPADQWMNDDDHRYGALRESYAFEYAVLEQADKNANTNFTFETYDTYSWYLSLGPLSNINAKYLHGTIPYWNSIVQHPDYDAFWKDEAWVRQIKGAFVPNLNVAGFWDQEDPWGPWEIYKRSEVSDPNRYNFIVAGPWFHGQWHAPTADSIGLVTFGGHDTALEFRERIEAPWFRYWLHGEGGKFPWKASTFQTGSNSWRTYSAWPPPSTPTDLYLHPRGVLSFDPPAPGDAYTEYVSDPA
;
A
#
# COMPACT_ATOMS: atom_id res chain seq x y z
N MET A 1 -18.30 15.55 -60.08
CA MET A 1 -19.40 15.49 -59.11
C MET A 1 -19.23 14.23 -58.27
N VAL A 2 -18.64 14.35 -57.08
CA VAL A 2 -18.60 13.27 -56.08
C VAL A 2 -18.90 13.94 -54.74
N GLY A 3 -20.05 13.60 -54.16
CA GLY A 3 -20.59 14.20 -52.95
C GLY A 3 -19.79 13.81 -51.72
N ARG A 4 -19.49 14.79 -50.87
CA ARG A 4 -18.95 14.60 -49.53
C ARG A 4 -20.13 14.45 -48.56
N LEU A 5 -20.25 13.28 -47.93
CA LEU A 5 -21.05 13.11 -46.71
C LEU A 5 -20.15 13.41 -45.51
N PHE A 6 -20.44 14.49 -44.81
CA PHE A 6 -19.92 14.76 -43.48
C PHE A 6 -20.78 13.99 -42.46
N ALA A 7 -20.18 13.06 -41.73
CA ALA A 7 -20.77 12.47 -40.54
C ALA A 7 -20.20 13.18 -39.31
N SER A 8 -21.06 13.92 -38.62
CA SER A 8 -20.79 14.66 -37.39
C SER A 8 -20.69 13.67 -36.22
N ALA A 9 -19.50 13.51 -35.64
CA ALA A 9 -19.34 12.84 -34.35
C ALA A 9 -19.64 13.86 -33.24
N ALA A 10 -20.79 13.71 -32.57
CA ALA A 10 -21.12 14.48 -31.37
C ALA A 10 -20.27 13.99 -30.20
N ALA A 11 -19.31 14.81 -29.76
CA ALA A 11 -18.62 14.62 -28.50
C ALA A 11 -19.60 14.89 -27.35
N ALA A 12 -19.94 13.86 -26.58
CA ALA A 12 -20.66 14.03 -25.33
C ALA A 12 -19.69 14.65 -24.30
N ALA A 13 -19.75 15.98 -24.15
CA ALA A 13 -19.11 16.68 -23.05
C ALA A 13 -19.85 16.29 -21.75
N LEU A 14 -19.19 15.49 -20.92
CA LEU A 14 -19.58 15.32 -19.52
C LEU A 14 -19.36 16.66 -18.83
N PHE A 15 -20.46 17.35 -18.51
CA PHE A 15 -20.41 18.51 -17.63
C PHE A 15 -19.96 18.04 -16.24
N ILE A 16 -18.71 18.37 -15.90
CA ILE A 16 -18.23 18.34 -14.52
C ILE A 16 -18.90 19.52 -13.83
N ALA A 17 -19.90 19.25 -12.98
CA ALA A 17 -20.28 20.22 -11.97
C ALA A 17 -19.08 20.34 -11.01
N SER A 18 -18.39 21.49 -11.04
CA SER A 18 -17.47 21.87 -9.97
C SER A 18 -18.30 21.99 -8.69
N GLN A 19 -18.10 21.05 -7.75
CA GLN A 19 -18.51 21.30 -6.37
C GLN A 19 -17.50 22.27 -5.76
N ASP A 20 -17.65 23.55 -6.10
CA ASP A 20 -17.03 24.64 -5.36
C ASP A 20 -17.58 24.62 -3.92
N GLY A 21 -16.68 24.51 -2.93
CA GLY A 21 -16.90 25.07 -1.60
C GLY A 21 -17.41 24.16 -0.47
N ALA A 22 -17.36 22.83 -0.58
CA ALA A 22 -17.61 21.98 0.60
C ALA A 22 -16.41 22.08 1.58
N GLN A 23 -16.55 22.94 2.60
CA GLN A 23 -15.57 23.09 3.67
C GLN A 23 -15.39 21.75 4.40
N THR A 24 -14.14 21.31 4.60
CA THR A 24 -13.82 20.11 5.38
C THR A 24 -14.51 20.21 6.75
N PRO A 25 -15.27 19.17 7.16
CA PRO A 25 -15.96 19.22 8.44
C PRO A 25 -14.98 19.28 9.61
N ALA A 26 -15.40 19.90 10.71
CA ALA A 26 -14.68 19.77 11.97
C ALA A 26 -14.87 18.36 12.54
N TYR A 27 -13.85 17.82 13.20
CA TYR A 27 -13.89 16.48 13.79
C TYR A 27 -13.77 16.55 15.31
N ALA A 28 -14.56 15.73 15.99
CA ALA A 28 -14.38 15.43 17.41
C ALA A 28 -13.28 14.38 17.56
N TYR A 29 -12.42 14.57 18.57
CA TYR A 29 -11.34 13.65 18.90
C TYR A 29 -11.73 12.75 20.06
N GLN A 30 -11.54 11.43 19.89
CA GLN A 30 -11.66 10.48 20.98
C GLN A 30 -10.52 9.47 20.92
N LYS A 31 -9.84 9.24 22.03
CA LYS A 31 -8.84 8.19 22.19
C LYS A 31 -9.40 7.09 23.10
N VAL A 32 -9.28 5.84 22.69
CA VAL A 32 -9.75 4.66 23.43
C VAL A 32 -8.75 3.52 23.34
N MET A 33 -8.90 2.55 24.23
CA MET A 33 -8.14 1.30 24.24
C MET A 33 -9.09 0.17 23.81
N VAL A 34 -8.90 -0.37 22.61
CA VAL A 34 -9.77 -1.41 22.03
C VAL A 34 -9.25 -2.79 22.41
N PRO A 35 -9.98 -3.60 23.21
CA PRO A 35 -9.56 -4.95 23.54
C PRO A 35 -9.72 -5.89 22.35
N VAL A 36 -8.73 -6.75 22.12
CA VAL A 36 -8.78 -7.86 21.14
C VAL A 36 -8.87 -9.21 21.88
N ARG A 37 -8.99 -10.32 21.13
CA ARG A 37 -9.39 -11.64 21.66
C ARG A 37 -8.55 -12.21 22.80
N ASP A 38 -7.28 -11.82 22.90
CA ASP A 38 -6.36 -12.27 23.96
C ASP A 38 -6.30 -11.30 25.15
N GLY A 39 -7.12 -10.24 25.13
CA GLY A 39 -7.24 -9.25 26.19
C GLY A 39 -6.29 -8.06 26.06
N VAL A 40 -5.33 -8.10 25.12
CA VAL A 40 -4.48 -6.95 24.78
C VAL A 40 -5.36 -5.81 24.27
N LYS A 41 -5.01 -4.58 24.64
CA LYS A 41 -5.72 -3.39 24.19
C LYS A 41 -4.87 -2.54 23.26
N LEU A 42 -5.46 -2.17 22.12
CA LEU A 42 -4.82 -1.37 21.09
C LEU A 42 -5.24 0.10 21.21
N GLU A 43 -4.25 1.01 21.26
CA GLU A 43 -4.51 2.45 21.27
C GLU A 43 -5.16 2.85 19.95
N THR A 44 -6.37 3.39 20.04
CA THR A 44 -7.20 3.73 18.88
C THR A 44 -7.71 5.15 19.02
N VAL A 45 -7.50 5.96 18.00
CA VAL A 45 -8.06 7.30 17.88
C VAL A 45 -9.22 7.27 16.88
N ILE A 46 -10.36 7.79 17.31
CA ILE A 46 -11.58 7.95 16.54
C ILE A 46 -11.79 9.44 16.29
N LEU A 47 -11.96 9.80 15.03
CA LEU A 47 -12.21 11.14 14.54
C LEU A 47 -13.59 11.14 13.87
N ALA A 48 -14.60 11.63 14.58
CA ALA A 48 -15.98 11.67 14.08
C ALA A 48 -16.36 13.09 13.66
N PRO A 49 -16.94 13.31 12.47
CA PRO A 49 -17.31 14.65 12.01
C PRO A 49 -18.46 15.21 12.86
N THR A 50 -18.34 16.46 13.30
CA THR A 50 -19.30 17.09 14.24
C THR A 50 -20.62 17.50 13.59
N ASN A 51 -20.66 17.55 12.26
CA ASN A 51 -21.82 17.95 11.46
C ASN A 51 -22.50 16.77 10.74
N ALA A 52 -22.25 15.53 11.18
CA ALA A 52 -22.87 14.34 10.60
C ALA A 52 -24.41 14.43 10.65
N LYS A 53 -25.06 14.24 9.50
CA LYS A 53 -26.54 14.30 9.37
C LYS A 53 -27.24 12.95 9.62
N GLY A 54 -26.46 11.90 9.84
CA GLY A 54 -26.94 10.54 10.08
C GLY A 54 -25.77 9.57 10.25
N PRO A 55 -26.03 8.25 10.28
CA PRO A 55 -25.00 7.24 10.47
C PRO A 55 -23.97 7.23 9.34
N LEU A 56 -22.69 7.22 9.69
CA LEU A 56 -21.58 7.23 8.72
C LEU A 56 -20.80 5.91 8.71
N PRO A 57 -20.19 5.54 7.58
CA PRO A 57 -19.23 4.44 7.57
C PRO A 57 -17.94 4.82 8.29
N ILE A 58 -17.22 3.78 8.74
CA ILE A 58 -15.91 3.93 9.37
C ILE A 58 -14.82 3.65 8.33
N LEU A 59 -13.80 4.51 8.27
CA LEU A 59 -12.56 4.24 7.55
C LEU A 59 -11.44 4.09 8.58
N ILE A 60 -10.92 2.87 8.70
CA ILE A 60 -9.82 2.56 9.63
C ILE A 60 -8.49 2.45 8.88
N ARG A 61 -7.44 2.95 9.53
CA ARG A 61 -6.03 2.69 9.21
C ARG A 61 -5.37 2.08 10.44
N ARG A 62 -4.70 0.95 10.29
CA ARG A 62 -3.93 0.29 11.35
C ARG A 62 -2.45 0.50 11.04
N SER A 63 -1.68 1.02 11.99
CA SER A 63 -0.38 1.61 11.67
C SER A 63 0.66 1.40 12.78
N PRO A 64 1.91 1.06 12.43
CA PRO A 64 3.01 1.05 13.39
C PRO A 64 3.66 2.43 13.53
N TYR A 65 3.07 3.49 12.93
CA TYR A 65 3.63 4.84 12.83
C TYR A 65 2.95 5.89 13.72
N GLY A 66 2.11 5.47 14.67
CA GLY A 66 1.50 6.36 15.64
C GLY A 66 0.08 6.80 15.27
N VAL A 67 -0.63 7.30 16.28
CA VAL A 67 -1.96 7.90 16.15
C VAL A 67 -1.87 9.43 16.26
N PRO A 68 -2.79 10.20 15.64
CA PRO A 68 -2.79 11.64 15.80
C PRO A 68 -3.07 12.04 17.26
N SER A 69 -2.43 13.13 17.70
CA SER A 69 -2.57 13.66 19.06
C SER A 69 -3.80 14.55 19.26
N SER A 70 -4.47 14.95 18.17
CA SER A 70 -5.68 15.77 18.19
C SER A 70 -6.50 15.59 16.90
N ALA A 71 -7.65 16.26 16.80
CA ALA A 71 -8.43 16.32 15.56
C ALA A 71 -7.90 17.34 14.53
N ALA A 72 -6.82 18.06 14.84
CA ALA A 72 -6.21 18.98 13.87
C ALA A 72 -5.72 18.20 12.63
N GLY A 73 -6.05 18.71 11.44
CA GLY A 73 -5.71 18.04 10.18
C GLY A 73 -6.63 16.87 9.79
N ALA A 74 -7.58 16.47 10.65
CA ALA A 74 -8.53 15.41 10.32
C ALA A 74 -9.32 15.74 9.04
N GLY A 75 -9.29 14.84 8.07
CA GLY A 75 -9.95 15.03 6.79
C GLY A 75 -9.34 16.13 5.90
N GLN A 76 -8.11 16.55 6.15
CA GLN A 76 -7.38 17.50 5.30
C GLN A 76 -6.35 16.76 4.41
N GLY A 77 -5.70 17.48 3.49
CA GLY A 77 -4.65 16.91 2.64
C GLY A 77 -5.15 15.75 1.79
N SER A 78 -4.46 14.60 1.87
CA SER A 78 -4.85 13.38 1.15
C SER A 78 -6.22 12.84 1.55
N LEU A 79 -6.72 13.15 2.74
CA LEU A 79 -8.05 12.70 3.18
C LEU A 79 -9.18 13.66 2.80
N ALA A 80 -8.89 14.79 2.15
CA ALA A 80 -9.90 15.81 1.85
C ALA A 80 -11.04 15.31 0.97
N ALA A 81 -10.73 14.52 -0.07
CA ALA A 81 -11.74 13.95 -0.95
C ALA A 81 -12.68 13.01 -0.19
N LEU A 82 -12.12 12.11 0.63
CA LEU A 82 -12.90 11.20 1.48
C LEU A 82 -13.71 11.98 2.53
N ALA A 83 -13.12 12.98 3.19
CA ALA A 83 -13.79 13.77 4.23
C ALA A 83 -15.04 14.50 3.71
N ARG A 84 -15.06 14.89 2.42
CA ARG A 84 -16.24 15.49 1.77
C ARG A 84 -17.39 14.50 1.60
N ASP A 85 -17.10 13.22 1.43
CA ASP A 85 -18.12 12.15 1.34
C ASP A 85 -18.66 11.75 2.74
N GLY A 86 -17.90 12.05 3.80
CA GLY A 86 -18.34 11.91 5.19
C GLY A 86 -18.03 10.55 5.80
N TYR A 87 -16.90 10.44 6.52
CA TYR A 87 -16.48 9.22 7.21
C TYR A 87 -16.18 9.49 8.68
N ILE A 88 -16.32 8.46 9.51
CA ILE A 88 -15.62 8.41 10.80
C ILE A 88 -14.23 7.85 10.51
N PHE A 89 -13.19 8.66 10.69
CA PHE A 89 -11.81 8.19 10.52
C PHE A 89 -11.31 7.55 11.80
N VAL A 90 -10.63 6.42 11.68
CA VAL A 90 -10.03 5.70 12.80
C VAL A 90 -8.57 5.41 12.48
N VAL A 91 -7.68 5.74 13.41
CA VAL A 91 -6.27 5.35 13.35
C VAL A 91 -5.96 4.52 14.58
N GLN A 92 -5.42 3.33 14.39
CA GLN A 92 -5.08 2.41 15.47
C GLN A 92 -3.61 2.05 15.43
N ASN A 93 -2.94 2.14 16.58
CA ASN A 93 -1.58 1.62 16.73
C ASN A 93 -1.60 0.09 16.76
N LEU A 94 -0.65 -0.53 16.05
CA LEU A 94 -0.49 -1.98 16.09
C LEU A 94 -0.13 -2.46 17.49
N ARG A 95 -0.32 -3.76 17.72
CA ARG A 95 0.07 -4.43 18.95
C ARG A 95 1.52 -4.11 19.31
N GLY A 96 1.74 -3.72 20.56
CA GLY A 96 3.06 -3.41 21.09
C GLY A 96 3.73 -2.12 20.58
N ARG A 97 3.07 -1.32 19.72
CA ARG A 97 3.57 0.00 19.28
C ARG A 97 2.87 1.13 20.02
N PHE A 98 3.63 2.18 20.36
CA PHE A 98 3.14 3.39 21.04
C PHE A 98 2.29 3.04 22.28
N GLY A 99 1.08 3.57 22.39
CA GLY A 99 0.17 3.32 23.51
C GLY A 99 -0.48 1.93 23.51
N SER A 100 -0.29 1.10 22.48
CA SER A 100 -0.84 -0.25 22.44
C SER A 100 -0.10 -1.20 23.39
N GLU A 101 -0.87 -2.05 24.05
CA GLU A 101 -0.36 -3.15 24.87
C GLU A 101 0.20 -4.29 23.99
N GLY A 102 0.83 -5.29 24.62
CA GLY A 102 1.42 -6.44 23.93
C GLY A 102 2.85 -6.20 23.43
N THR A 103 3.30 -7.14 22.58
CA THR A 103 4.64 -7.16 21.97
C THR A 103 4.50 -6.90 20.49
N PHE A 104 5.36 -6.02 19.96
CA PHE A 104 5.40 -5.76 18.54
C PHE A 104 6.30 -6.77 17.84
N GLU A 105 5.73 -7.49 16.90
CA GLU A 105 6.45 -8.38 15.99
C GLU A 105 6.39 -7.74 14.60
N LEU A 106 7.55 -7.38 14.05
CA LEU A 106 7.62 -6.96 12.65
C LEU A 106 7.52 -8.24 11.81
N SER A 107 6.30 -8.63 11.50
CA SER A 107 5.99 -9.90 10.85
C SER A 107 4.67 -9.78 10.11
N SER A 108 4.59 -10.50 8.99
CA SER A 108 3.40 -10.68 8.16
C SER A 108 2.79 -12.07 8.36
N LYS A 109 3.28 -12.87 9.31
CA LYS A 109 2.74 -14.22 9.56
C LYS A 109 1.28 -14.18 10.00
N ALA A 110 0.53 -15.16 9.52
CA ALA A 110 -0.86 -15.35 9.90
C ALA A 110 -1.22 -16.83 9.91
N ASP A 111 -1.98 -17.23 10.92
CA ASP A 111 -2.63 -18.54 11.01
C ASP A 111 -4.15 -18.33 11.06
N PRO A 112 -4.82 -18.18 9.89
CA PRO A 112 -6.24 -17.86 9.85
C PRO A 112 -7.14 -19.00 10.37
N GLU A 113 -6.64 -20.24 10.39
CA GLU A 113 -7.37 -21.41 10.84
C GLU A 113 -7.38 -21.55 12.36
N ASN A 114 -6.36 -21.03 13.05
CA ASN A 114 -6.31 -21.01 14.50
C ASN A 114 -7.08 -19.79 15.08
N PRO A 115 -8.24 -20.00 15.73
CA PRO A 115 -9.04 -18.89 16.27
C PRO A 115 -8.36 -18.15 17.43
N LYS A 116 -7.34 -18.75 18.06
CA LYS A 116 -6.59 -18.16 19.17
C LYS A 116 -5.28 -17.50 18.73
N ALA A 117 -4.85 -17.70 17.48
CA ALA A 117 -3.67 -17.01 16.96
C ALA A 117 -3.92 -15.50 16.96
N THR A 118 -2.86 -14.75 17.23
CA THR A 118 -2.82 -13.30 17.11
C THR A 118 -1.95 -12.94 15.92
N SER A 119 -2.48 -12.11 15.03
CA SER A 119 -1.78 -11.52 13.90
C SER A 119 -2.48 -10.22 13.52
N GLU A 120 -1.93 -9.51 12.54
CA GLU A 120 -2.58 -8.31 12.01
C GLU A 120 -3.98 -8.58 11.44
N THR A 121 -4.22 -9.79 10.90
CA THR A 121 -5.54 -10.21 10.43
C THR A 121 -6.55 -10.29 11.59
N THR A 122 -6.18 -10.92 12.71
CA THR A 122 -7.10 -11.15 13.83
C THR A 122 -7.33 -9.90 14.66
N ASP A 123 -6.29 -9.10 14.86
CA ASP A 123 -6.40 -7.82 15.57
C ASP A 123 -7.25 -6.83 14.77
N ALA A 124 -7.17 -6.83 13.43
CA ALA A 124 -8.08 -6.08 12.57
C ALA A 124 -9.52 -6.58 12.69
N TYR A 125 -9.75 -7.89 12.67
CA TYR A 125 -11.08 -8.48 12.82
C TYR A 125 -11.75 -8.03 14.14
N ASP A 126 -11.04 -8.15 15.26
CA ASP A 126 -11.57 -7.82 16.59
C ASP A 126 -11.78 -6.30 16.74
N SER A 127 -10.89 -5.50 16.15
CA SER A 127 -11.04 -4.04 16.12
C SER A 127 -12.26 -3.59 15.33
N ILE A 128 -12.51 -4.19 14.15
CA ILE A 128 -13.70 -3.89 13.35
C ILE A 128 -14.97 -4.29 14.12
N ASP A 129 -15.00 -5.46 14.75
CA ASP A 129 -16.12 -5.93 15.57
C ASP A 129 -16.43 -4.96 16.72
N TRP A 130 -15.39 -4.50 17.42
CA TRP A 130 -15.53 -3.52 18.49
C TRP A 130 -16.05 -2.18 17.96
N LEU A 131 -15.47 -1.66 16.88
CA LEU A 131 -15.81 -0.35 16.33
C LEU A 131 -17.28 -0.24 15.94
N VAL A 132 -17.80 -1.23 15.20
CA VAL A 132 -19.22 -1.19 14.76
C VAL A 132 -20.21 -1.28 15.93
N LYS A 133 -19.81 -1.85 17.07
CA LYS A 133 -20.64 -1.97 18.27
C LYS A 133 -20.55 -0.75 19.20
N ASN A 134 -19.41 -0.05 19.22
CA ASN A 134 -19.10 0.94 20.26
C ASN A 134 -18.96 2.37 19.74
N VAL A 135 -18.68 2.58 18.46
CA VAL A 135 -18.60 3.93 17.89
C VAL A 135 -20.03 4.43 17.63
N PRO A 136 -20.47 5.54 18.26
CA PRO A 136 -21.82 6.04 18.05
C PRO A 136 -22.01 6.57 16.62
N ASN A 137 -23.25 6.53 16.13
CA ASN A 137 -23.62 7.07 14.81
C ASN A 137 -22.81 6.47 13.64
N ASN A 138 -22.43 5.19 13.73
CA ASN A 138 -21.86 4.44 12.62
C ASN A 138 -22.95 3.64 11.87
N ASN A 139 -22.78 3.39 10.58
CA ASN A 139 -23.75 2.68 9.74
C ASN A 139 -23.50 1.15 9.64
N GLY A 140 -22.59 0.61 10.46
CA GLY A 140 -22.22 -0.81 10.48
C GLY A 140 -21.31 -1.26 9.33
N LYS A 141 -20.84 -0.35 8.47
CA LYS A 141 -19.89 -0.65 7.39
C LYS A 141 -18.52 -0.04 7.69
N VAL A 142 -17.49 -0.82 7.43
CA VAL A 142 -16.09 -0.42 7.62
C VAL A 142 -15.34 -0.60 6.32
N GLY A 143 -14.51 0.38 5.98
CA GLY A 143 -13.42 0.21 5.02
C GLY A 143 -12.07 0.31 5.72
N ILE A 144 -11.06 -0.36 5.17
CA ILE A 144 -9.68 -0.30 5.64
C ILE A 144 -8.76 0.14 4.51
N PHE A 145 -7.78 0.98 4.80
CA PHE A 145 -6.83 1.47 3.81
C PHE A 145 -5.51 1.87 4.46
N GLY A 146 -4.46 1.95 3.64
CA GLY A 146 -3.15 2.35 4.13
C GLY A 146 -2.05 2.20 3.08
N VAL A 147 -0.95 2.91 3.31
CA VAL A 147 0.27 2.84 2.50
C VAL A 147 1.33 1.97 3.20
N SER A 148 2.13 1.21 2.45
CA SER A 148 3.26 0.43 3.00
C SER A 148 2.78 -0.58 4.05
N TYR A 149 3.30 -0.54 5.28
CA TYR A 149 2.83 -1.37 6.39
C TYR A 149 1.35 -1.16 6.71
N ASP A 150 0.81 0.06 6.58
CA ASP A 150 -0.63 0.27 6.71
C ASP A 150 -1.39 -0.44 5.56
N GLY A 151 -0.75 -0.53 4.39
CA GLY A 151 -1.18 -1.35 3.24
C GLY A 151 -1.16 -2.84 3.57
N LEU A 152 -0.08 -3.35 4.17
CA LEU A 152 0.04 -4.73 4.65
C LEU A 152 -1.11 -5.09 5.59
N THR A 153 -1.33 -4.27 6.64
CA THR A 153 -2.41 -4.55 7.60
C THR A 153 -3.80 -4.45 6.96
N SER A 154 -3.95 -3.63 5.92
CA SER A 154 -5.18 -3.56 5.12
C SER A 154 -5.37 -4.84 4.30
N ALA A 155 -4.35 -5.26 3.55
CA ALA A 155 -4.39 -6.39 2.64
C ALA A 155 -4.54 -7.72 3.37
N MET A 156 -3.88 -7.89 4.52
CA MET A 156 -3.98 -9.10 5.36
C MET A 156 -5.40 -9.37 5.88
N THR A 157 -6.31 -8.38 5.84
CA THR A 157 -7.73 -8.62 6.15
C THR A 157 -8.43 -9.51 5.13
N LEU A 158 -7.89 -9.65 3.90
CA LEU A 158 -8.38 -10.59 2.89
C LEU A 158 -8.34 -12.05 3.37
N LEU A 159 -7.42 -12.39 4.28
CA LEU A 159 -7.28 -13.75 4.81
C LEU A 159 -8.47 -14.14 5.70
N ARG A 160 -9.05 -13.18 6.40
CA ARG A 160 -10.20 -13.42 7.30
C ARG A 160 -11.01 -12.13 7.49
N PRO A 161 -11.83 -11.73 6.51
CA PRO A 161 -12.57 -10.48 6.58
C PRO A 161 -13.67 -10.54 7.63
N HIS A 162 -13.79 -9.47 8.44
CA HIS A 162 -14.95 -9.29 9.31
C HIS A 162 -16.21 -9.00 8.48
N PRO A 163 -17.42 -9.49 8.84
CA PRO A 163 -18.63 -9.25 8.06
C PRO A 163 -18.97 -7.78 7.82
N ALA A 164 -18.55 -6.88 8.71
CA ALA A 164 -18.71 -5.43 8.54
C ALA A 164 -17.68 -4.77 7.59
N LEU A 165 -16.61 -5.48 7.22
CA LEU A 165 -15.61 -4.99 6.27
C LEU A 165 -16.18 -5.06 4.85
N LYS A 166 -16.36 -3.91 4.22
CA LYS A 166 -17.01 -3.77 2.90
C LYS A 166 -16.11 -3.21 1.81
N ALA A 167 -14.92 -2.74 2.16
CA ALA A 167 -13.98 -2.12 1.23
C ALA A 167 -12.55 -2.20 1.78
N ILE A 168 -11.60 -2.66 0.97
CA ILE A 168 -10.17 -2.68 1.26
C ILE A 168 -9.47 -1.84 0.19
N SER A 169 -8.60 -0.91 0.57
CA SER A 169 -7.70 -0.21 -0.35
C SER A 169 -6.27 -0.36 0.17
N GLU A 170 -5.61 -1.45 -0.23
CA GLU A 170 -4.20 -1.63 0.04
C GLU A 170 -3.39 -0.78 -0.95
N GLN A 171 -2.37 -0.08 -0.46
CA GLN A 171 -1.60 0.84 -1.27
C GLN A 171 -0.12 0.61 -1.01
N ALA A 172 0.62 0.16 -2.03
CA ALA A 172 1.98 -0.34 -1.83
C ALA A 172 2.09 -1.30 -0.64
N SER A 173 1.16 -2.25 -0.49
CA SER A 173 1.31 -3.28 0.53
C SER A 173 2.48 -4.19 0.17
N PRO A 174 3.46 -4.42 1.05
CA PRO A 174 4.37 -5.54 0.87
C PRO A 174 3.59 -6.87 0.91
N ALA A 175 4.02 -7.82 0.07
CA ALA A 175 3.43 -9.15 0.01
C ALA A 175 4.46 -10.25 0.30
N ASP A 176 5.71 -10.02 -0.06
CA ASP A 176 6.81 -10.95 0.13
C ASP A 176 8.14 -10.19 0.21
N GLN A 177 8.58 -9.94 1.45
CA GLN A 177 9.76 -9.14 1.77
C GLN A 177 11.05 -9.70 1.18
N TRP A 178 11.14 -11.02 0.94
CA TRP A 178 12.34 -11.63 0.37
C TRP A 178 12.34 -11.63 -1.16
N MET A 179 11.18 -11.83 -1.77
CA MET A 179 11.11 -11.95 -3.22
C MET A 179 11.42 -10.62 -3.90
N ASN A 180 10.69 -9.55 -3.57
CA ASN A 180 10.88 -8.27 -4.23
C ASN A 180 10.11 -7.11 -3.55
N ASP A 181 10.05 -7.06 -2.23
CA ASP A 181 9.53 -5.91 -1.46
C ASP A 181 10.67 -5.37 -0.56
N ASP A 182 10.41 -4.90 0.67
CA ASP A 182 11.33 -4.11 1.49
C ASP A 182 12.71 -4.73 1.70
N ASP A 183 12.78 -5.98 2.17
CA ASP A 183 14.05 -6.52 2.68
C ASP A 183 15.00 -6.96 1.56
N HIS A 184 14.48 -7.57 0.49
CA HIS A 184 15.32 -8.14 -0.57
C HIS A 184 14.75 -7.92 -1.98
N ARG A 185 15.65 -8.00 -2.96
CA ARG A 185 15.36 -8.10 -4.39
C ARG A 185 15.92 -9.43 -4.90
N TYR A 186 15.09 -10.48 -4.95
CA TYR A 186 15.48 -11.83 -5.38
C TYR A 186 16.75 -12.35 -4.68
N GLY A 187 16.82 -12.15 -3.35
CA GLY A 187 17.96 -12.56 -2.52
C GLY A 187 19.07 -11.52 -2.35
N ALA A 188 19.05 -10.41 -3.09
CA ALA A 188 19.91 -9.26 -2.78
C ALA A 188 19.30 -8.44 -1.64
N LEU A 189 19.93 -8.43 -0.46
CA LEU A 189 19.47 -7.66 0.69
C LEU A 189 19.52 -6.15 0.41
N ARG A 190 18.47 -5.43 0.77
CA ARG A 190 18.38 -3.97 0.70
C ARG A 190 18.76 -3.38 2.04
N GLU A 191 20.02 -2.99 2.19
CA GLU A 191 20.60 -2.60 3.48
C GLU A 191 19.77 -1.54 4.23
N SER A 192 19.35 -0.46 3.57
CA SER A 192 18.54 0.58 4.24
C SER A 192 17.15 0.09 4.66
N TYR A 193 16.51 -0.75 3.84
CA TYR A 193 15.15 -1.22 4.09
C TYR A 193 15.09 -2.45 4.98
N ALA A 194 16.20 -3.16 5.15
CA ALA A 194 16.33 -4.25 6.12
C ALA A 194 16.84 -3.73 7.47
N PHE A 195 17.99 -3.05 7.50
CA PHE A 195 18.62 -2.61 8.75
C PHE A 195 17.96 -1.36 9.33
N GLU A 196 17.92 -0.25 8.56
CA GLU A 196 17.47 1.04 9.09
C GLU A 196 15.98 1.01 9.41
N TYR A 197 15.18 0.29 8.61
CA TYR A 197 13.76 0.08 8.89
C TYR A 197 13.51 -0.80 10.13
N ALA A 198 14.29 -1.87 10.34
CA ALA A 198 14.21 -2.66 11.56
C ALA A 198 14.49 -1.80 12.81
N VAL A 199 15.48 -0.90 12.73
CA VAL A 199 15.76 0.07 13.79
C VAL A 199 14.59 1.05 13.97
N LEU A 200 14.07 1.60 12.86
CA LEU A 200 12.94 2.53 12.85
C LEU A 200 11.76 2.01 13.66
N GLU A 201 11.44 0.73 13.51
CA GLU A 201 10.23 0.13 14.07
C GLU A 201 10.42 -0.54 15.44
N GLN A 202 11.63 -1.02 15.76
CA GLN A 202 11.85 -1.83 16.95
C GLN A 202 12.80 -1.22 17.98
N ALA A 203 13.53 -0.14 17.68
CA ALA A 203 14.47 0.45 18.63
C ALA A 203 13.78 1.16 19.81
N ASP A 204 12.61 1.75 19.59
CA ASP A 204 11.80 2.36 20.64
C ASP A 204 10.35 1.93 20.47
N LYS A 205 9.76 1.35 21.52
CA LYS A 205 8.33 1.01 21.54
C LYS A 205 7.44 2.23 21.30
N ASN A 206 7.82 3.41 21.80
CA ASN A 206 6.98 4.60 21.88
C ASN A 206 7.23 5.61 20.75
N ALA A 207 8.13 5.32 19.82
CA ALA A 207 8.48 6.20 18.72
C ALA A 207 8.94 5.39 17.50
N ASN A 208 8.95 6.03 16.34
CA ASN A 208 9.77 5.58 15.23
C ASN A 208 11.13 6.27 15.34
N THR A 209 12.22 5.50 15.42
CA THR A 209 13.56 6.04 15.70
C THR A 209 14.55 5.67 14.61
N ASN A 210 15.01 6.66 13.85
CA ASN A 210 16.02 6.43 12.83
C ASN A 210 17.36 6.01 13.44
N PHE A 211 18.08 5.12 12.77
CA PHE A 211 19.49 4.88 13.06
C PHE A 211 20.28 6.18 12.85
N THR A 212 21.18 6.50 13.79
CA THR A 212 22.01 7.70 13.69
C THR A 212 23.36 7.34 13.10
N PHE A 213 23.60 7.75 11.86
CA PHE A 213 24.88 7.58 11.20
C PHE A 213 25.93 8.58 11.72
N GLU A 214 27.15 8.08 11.94
CA GLU A 214 28.31 8.89 12.35
C GLU A 214 28.89 9.71 11.18
N THR A 215 28.52 9.34 9.95
CA THR A 215 28.97 9.97 8.70
C THR A 215 27.77 10.37 7.86
N TYR A 216 27.91 11.45 7.09
CA TYR A 216 26.85 11.93 6.20
C TYR A 216 26.60 11.00 5.02
N ASP A 217 27.68 10.48 4.41
CA ASP A 217 27.60 9.58 3.27
C ASP A 217 27.39 8.13 3.73
N THR A 218 26.20 7.58 3.47
CA THR A 218 25.84 6.21 3.84
C THR A 218 26.57 5.18 2.99
N TYR A 219 26.96 5.50 1.75
CA TYR A 219 27.79 4.61 0.92
C TYR A 219 29.12 4.32 1.63
N SER A 220 29.85 5.38 2.00
CA SER A 220 31.11 5.26 2.71
C SER A 220 30.96 4.54 4.06
N TRP A 221 29.82 4.73 4.73
CA TRP A 221 29.53 4.04 6.00
C TRP A 221 29.39 2.53 5.82
N TYR A 222 28.52 2.07 4.90
CA TYR A 222 28.31 0.65 4.64
C TYR A 222 29.57 -0.01 4.06
N LEU A 223 30.31 0.67 3.18
CA LEU A 223 31.58 0.16 2.67
C LEU A 223 32.62 -0.03 3.80
N SER A 224 32.74 0.95 4.70
CA SER A 224 33.66 0.89 5.84
C SER A 224 33.20 -0.07 6.95
N LEU A 225 31.89 -0.35 7.03
CA LEU A 225 31.32 -1.32 7.95
C LEU A 225 31.87 -2.72 7.65
N GLY A 226 32.06 -3.05 6.37
CA GLY A 226 32.44 -4.39 5.91
C GLY A 226 31.27 -5.38 6.06
N PRO A 227 31.49 -6.62 6.50
CA PRO A 227 30.42 -7.61 6.64
C PRO A 227 29.29 -7.13 7.56
N LEU A 228 28.04 -7.40 7.16
CA LEU A 228 26.83 -6.98 7.91
C LEU A 228 26.75 -7.54 9.34
N SER A 229 27.48 -8.61 9.65
CA SER A 229 27.64 -9.10 11.03
C SER A 229 28.19 -8.02 11.98
N ASN A 230 28.91 -7.03 11.45
CA ASN A 230 29.44 -5.92 12.22
C ASN A 230 28.34 -4.97 12.74
N ILE A 231 27.13 -4.98 12.18
CA ILE A 231 26.00 -4.22 12.71
C ILE A 231 25.69 -4.65 14.14
N ASN A 232 25.57 -5.96 14.37
CA ASN A 232 25.32 -6.50 15.70
C ASN A 232 26.57 -6.36 16.60
N ALA A 233 27.77 -6.57 16.05
CA ALA A 233 29.00 -6.47 16.84
C ALA A 233 29.24 -5.05 17.38
N LYS A 234 28.91 -4.01 16.60
CA LYS A 234 29.25 -2.61 16.89
C LYS A 234 28.08 -1.76 17.39
N TYR A 235 26.85 -2.02 16.92
CA TYR A 235 25.72 -1.09 17.10
C TYR A 235 24.53 -1.72 17.82
N LEU A 236 23.92 -2.76 17.25
CA LEU A 236 22.64 -3.27 17.75
C LEU A 236 22.77 -4.26 18.90
N HIS A 237 23.91 -4.94 19.03
CA HIS A 237 24.18 -5.92 20.09
C HIS A 237 23.06 -6.97 20.26
N GLY A 238 22.39 -7.36 19.16
CA GLY A 238 21.30 -8.33 19.14
C GLY A 238 19.98 -7.83 19.71
N THR A 239 19.81 -6.53 19.96
CA THR A 239 18.58 -5.97 20.58
C THR A 239 17.40 -5.80 19.64
N ILE A 240 17.60 -5.91 18.32
CA ILE A 240 16.56 -5.76 17.30
C ILE A 240 16.21 -7.14 16.73
N PRO A 241 15.09 -7.77 17.15
CA PRO A 241 14.77 -9.14 16.76
C PRO A 241 14.54 -9.34 15.27
N TYR A 242 13.96 -8.35 14.57
CA TYR A 242 13.70 -8.45 13.14
C TYR A 242 15.00 -8.52 12.33
N TRP A 243 15.94 -7.59 12.59
CA TRP A 243 17.28 -7.62 12.00
C TRP A 243 17.99 -8.95 12.26
N ASN A 244 17.92 -9.46 13.49
CA ASN A 244 18.52 -10.76 13.81
C ASN A 244 17.91 -11.90 12.99
N SER A 245 16.60 -11.86 12.73
CA SER A 245 15.90 -12.86 11.93
C SER A 245 16.33 -12.79 10.47
N ILE A 246 16.39 -11.58 9.88
CA ILE A 246 16.88 -11.37 8.51
C ILE A 246 18.28 -11.97 8.32
N VAL A 247 19.22 -11.66 9.22
CA VAL A 247 20.60 -12.14 9.12
C VAL A 247 20.71 -13.66 9.31
N GLN A 248 19.85 -14.26 10.13
CA GLN A 248 19.80 -15.72 10.34
C GLN A 248 19.20 -16.47 9.14
N HIS A 249 18.40 -15.79 8.33
CA HIS A 249 17.67 -16.35 7.19
C HIS A 249 18.05 -15.63 5.88
N PRO A 250 19.28 -15.76 5.37
CA PRO A 250 19.69 -15.06 4.14
C PRO A 250 19.02 -15.63 2.87
N ASP A 251 18.66 -16.92 2.89
CA ASP A 251 18.03 -17.61 1.77
C ASP A 251 16.52 -17.64 1.89
N TYR A 252 15.79 -17.89 0.79
CA TYR A 252 14.33 -18.07 0.78
C TYR A 252 13.88 -19.42 1.38
N ASP A 253 14.16 -19.58 2.66
CA ASP A 253 13.94 -20.79 3.44
C ASP A 253 12.50 -20.84 4.02
N ALA A 254 12.29 -21.64 5.07
CA ALA A 254 10.98 -21.77 5.69
C ALA A 254 10.51 -20.48 6.39
N PHE A 255 11.42 -19.65 6.90
CA PHE A 255 11.07 -18.40 7.58
C PHE A 255 10.38 -17.44 6.60
N TRP A 256 11.01 -17.14 5.47
CA TRP A 256 10.44 -16.22 4.49
C TRP A 256 9.20 -16.77 3.79
N LYS A 257 9.14 -18.09 3.59
CA LYS A 257 7.94 -18.73 3.03
C LYS A 257 6.72 -18.63 3.96
N ASP A 258 6.95 -18.53 5.26
CA ASP A 258 5.92 -18.33 6.28
C ASP A 258 5.52 -16.84 6.39
N GLU A 259 6.48 -15.92 6.23
CA GLU A 259 6.22 -14.47 6.11
C GLU A 259 5.48 -14.08 4.81
N ALA A 260 5.59 -14.88 3.75
CA ALA A 260 4.93 -14.67 2.47
C ALA A 260 3.41 -14.93 2.52
N TRP A 261 2.71 -14.13 3.33
CA TRP A 261 1.27 -14.22 3.66
C TRP A 261 0.38 -14.26 2.42
N VAL A 262 0.80 -13.61 1.33
CA VAL A 262 0.07 -13.50 0.07
C VAL A 262 -0.26 -14.88 -0.54
N ARG A 263 0.52 -15.92 -0.20
CA ARG A 263 0.27 -17.31 -0.62
C ARG A 263 -1.01 -17.91 -0.02
N GLN A 264 -1.50 -17.31 1.07
CA GLN A 264 -2.70 -17.75 1.76
C GLN A 264 -3.98 -17.15 1.16
N ILE A 265 -3.88 -16.11 0.33
CA ILE A 265 -5.04 -15.50 -0.36
C ILE A 265 -5.77 -16.54 -1.19
N LYS A 266 -7.09 -16.63 -1.01
CA LYS A 266 -7.97 -17.57 -1.72
C LYS A 266 -8.82 -16.92 -2.81
N GLY A 267 -8.86 -15.59 -2.87
CA GLY A 267 -9.69 -14.84 -3.80
C GLY A 267 -10.15 -13.50 -3.21
N ALA A 268 -10.87 -12.71 -4.02
CA ALA A 268 -11.49 -11.47 -3.57
C ALA A 268 -12.95 -11.69 -3.13
N PHE A 269 -13.17 -11.75 -1.82
CA PHE A 269 -14.52 -11.88 -1.24
C PHE A 269 -15.06 -10.58 -0.62
N VAL A 270 -14.19 -9.57 -0.52
CA VAL A 270 -14.52 -8.18 -0.18
C VAL A 270 -13.98 -7.31 -1.31
N PRO A 271 -14.68 -6.24 -1.73
CA PRO A 271 -14.14 -5.26 -2.66
C PRO A 271 -12.73 -4.81 -2.24
N ASN A 272 -11.76 -4.99 -3.13
CA ASN A 272 -10.35 -4.69 -2.90
C ASN A 272 -9.82 -3.81 -4.04
N LEU A 273 -9.29 -2.64 -3.69
CA LEU A 273 -8.62 -1.71 -4.59
C LEU A 273 -7.12 -1.77 -4.31
N ASN A 274 -6.38 -2.49 -5.14
CA ASN A 274 -4.93 -2.57 -5.07
C ASN A 274 -4.33 -1.29 -5.69
N VAL A 275 -3.45 -0.58 -4.98
CA VAL A 275 -2.85 0.68 -5.47
C VAL A 275 -1.34 0.52 -5.58
N ALA A 276 -0.82 0.71 -6.79
CA ALA A 276 0.57 0.50 -7.14
C ALA A 276 1.23 1.75 -7.72
N GLY A 277 2.53 1.93 -7.47
CA GLY A 277 3.39 2.83 -8.22
C GLY A 277 4.23 2.08 -9.25
N PHE A 278 4.35 2.60 -10.48
CA PHE A 278 5.29 2.04 -11.47
C PHE A 278 6.77 2.30 -11.12
N TRP A 279 7.04 3.29 -10.26
CA TRP A 279 8.37 3.60 -9.74
C TRP A 279 8.43 3.44 -8.22
N ASP A 280 7.61 2.54 -7.67
CA ASP A 280 7.66 2.23 -6.24
C ASP A 280 9.01 1.60 -5.90
N GLN A 281 9.85 2.35 -5.20
CA GLN A 281 11.18 1.90 -4.81
C GLN A 281 11.15 0.94 -3.62
N GLU A 282 10.01 0.81 -2.92
CA GLU A 282 9.85 0.05 -1.68
C GLU A 282 9.14 -1.26 -1.96
N ASP A 283 7.88 -1.20 -2.38
CA ASP A 283 6.98 -2.35 -2.53
C ASP A 283 6.45 -2.53 -3.97
N PRO A 284 7.31 -2.64 -4.99
CA PRO A 284 6.88 -2.76 -6.38
C PRO A 284 6.32 -4.15 -6.71
N TRP A 285 6.34 -5.11 -5.78
CA TRP A 285 5.83 -6.46 -6.01
C TRP A 285 4.46 -6.66 -5.41
N GLY A 286 4.26 -6.18 -4.18
CA GLY A 286 3.14 -6.60 -3.38
C GLY A 286 1.75 -6.32 -3.96
N PRO A 287 1.38 -5.09 -4.36
CA PRO A 287 0.07 -4.81 -4.94
C PRO A 287 -0.26 -5.68 -6.17
N TRP A 288 0.75 -5.98 -6.99
CA TRP A 288 0.58 -6.80 -8.19
C TRP A 288 0.36 -8.28 -7.85
N GLU A 289 1.10 -8.82 -6.88
CA GLU A 289 0.94 -10.22 -6.46
C GLU A 289 -0.37 -10.40 -5.67
N ILE A 290 -0.77 -9.44 -4.84
CA ILE A 290 -2.07 -9.44 -4.15
C ILE A 290 -3.21 -9.42 -5.17
N TYR A 291 -3.16 -8.53 -6.16
CA TYR A 291 -4.13 -8.49 -7.25
C TYR A 291 -4.21 -9.83 -7.99
N LYS A 292 -3.05 -10.37 -8.42
CA LYS A 292 -2.97 -11.63 -9.17
C LYS A 292 -3.50 -12.83 -8.38
N ARG A 293 -3.18 -12.92 -7.08
CA ARG A 293 -3.67 -14.00 -6.21
C ARG A 293 -5.15 -13.87 -5.95
N SER A 294 -5.65 -12.65 -5.80
CA SER A 294 -7.08 -12.36 -5.61
C SER A 294 -7.90 -12.68 -6.86
N GLU A 295 -7.34 -12.51 -8.07
CA GLU A 295 -8.00 -12.89 -9.35
C GLU A 295 -8.24 -14.40 -9.51
N VAL A 296 -7.56 -15.26 -8.74
CA VAL A 296 -7.76 -16.72 -8.81
C VAL A 296 -9.22 -17.11 -8.55
N SER A 297 -9.91 -16.34 -7.70
CA SER A 297 -11.35 -16.47 -7.46
C SER A 297 -11.96 -15.11 -7.15
N ASP A 298 -12.64 -14.52 -8.14
CA ASP A 298 -13.35 -13.25 -8.00
C ASP A 298 -14.75 -13.30 -8.65
N PRO A 299 -15.69 -14.09 -8.09
CA PRO A 299 -17.00 -14.31 -8.70
C PRO A 299 -17.86 -13.04 -8.76
N ASN A 300 -17.58 -12.07 -7.89
CA ASN A 300 -18.37 -10.84 -7.76
C ASN A 300 -17.71 -9.62 -8.42
N ARG A 301 -16.55 -9.79 -9.07
CA ARG A 301 -15.76 -8.70 -9.66
C ARG A 301 -15.38 -7.62 -8.65
N TYR A 302 -14.85 -8.06 -7.52
CA TYR A 302 -14.43 -7.26 -6.37
C TYR A 302 -12.96 -6.85 -6.40
N ASN A 303 -12.15 -7.43 -7.28
CA ASN A 303 -10.73 -7.15 -7.33
C ASN A 303 -10.41 -6.10 -8.42
N PHE A 304 -9.88 -4.96 -7.97
CA PHE A 304 -9.53 -3.81 -8.79
C PHE A 304 -8.05 -3.44 -8.59
N ILE A 305 -7.41 -2.86 -9.60
CA ILE A 305 -6.05 -2.31 -9.46
C ILE A 305 -5.94 -0.92 -10.07
N VAL A 306 -5.18 -0.04 -9.42
CA VAL A 306 -4.84 1.29 -9.91
C VAL A 306 -3.34 1.42 -9.88
N ALA A 307 -2.74 1.83 -10.99
CA ALA A 307 -1.29 2.02 -11.06
C ALA A 307 -0.93 3.37 -11.67
N GLY A 308 -0.25 4.21 -10.90
CA GLY A 308 0.17 5.53 -11.34
C GLY A 308 1.68 5.65 -11.53
N PRO A 309 2.16 6.79 -12.05
CA PRO A 309 3.57 7.04 -12.31
C PRO A 309 4.30 7.46 -11.03
N TRP A 310 4.06 6.72 -9.95
CA TRP A 310 4.39 7.14 -8.59
C TRP A 310 5.62 6.43 -8.06
N PHE A 311 6.41 7.16 -7.28
CA PHE A 311 7.23 6.54 -6.23
C PHE A 311 6.37 6.17 -5.03
N HIS A 312 6.96 5.48 -4.05
CA HIS A 312 6.25 4.96 -2.89
C HIS A 312 5.39 6.03 -2.18
N GLY A 313 4.07 5.80 -2.10
CA GLY A 313 3.12 6.69 -1.43
C GLY A 313 2.85 8.06 -2.09
N GLN A 314 3.41 8.34 -3.28
CA GLN A 314 3.31 9.68 -3.89
C GLN A 314 1.86 10.12 -4.16
N TRP A 315 0.92 9.18 -4.34
CA TRP A 315 -0.50 9.48 -4.51
C TRP A 315 -1.16 10.13 -3.27
N HIS A 316 -0.48 10.19 -2.12
CA HIS A 316 -0.90 10.96 -0.96
C HIS A 316 -0.24 12.36 -0.86
N ALA A 317 0.73 12.67 -1.72
CA ALA A 317 1.33 14.01 -1.76
C ALA A 317 0.29 15.07 -2.17
N PRO A 318 0.44 16.34 -1.71
CA PRO A 318 -0.44 17.42 -2.14
C PRO A 318 -0.59 17.51 -3.66
N THR A 319 0.52 17.30 -4.38
CA THR A 319 0.60 17.28 -5.85
C THR A 319 1.52 16.16 -6.32
N ALA A 320 1.20 15.53 -7.45
CA ALA A 320 2.09 14.63 -8.18
C ALA A 320 1.99 14.89 -9.69
N ASP A 321 2.65 15.94 -10.15
CA ASP A 321 2.76 16.35 -11.54
C ASP A 321 4.07 15.93 -12.21
N SER A 322 4.97 15.34 -11.42
CA SER A 322 6.28 14.87 -11.85
C SER A 322 6.88 13.83 -10.89
N ILE A 323 7.88 13.10 -11.38
CA ILE A 323 8.84 12.35 -10.57
C ILE A 323 10.24 12.79 -10.99
N GLY A 324 10.94 13.48 -10.09
CA GLY A 324 12.19 14.16 -10.44
C GLY A 324 12.01 15.11 -11.63
N LEU A 325 12.77 14.87 -12.71
CA LEU A 325 12.71 15.68 -13.94
C LEU A 325 11.63 15.21 -14.94
N VAL A 326 10.95 14.11 -14.67
CA VAL A 326 9.94 13.53 -15.57
C VAL A 326 8.58 14.12 -15.24
N THR A 327 8.02 14.93 -16.14
CA THR A 327 6.70 15.55 -15.97
C THR A 327 5.58 14.67 -16.52
N PHE A 328 4.39 14.76 -15.92
CA PHE A 328 3.22 13.96 -16.30
C PHE A 328 2.27 14.69 -17.24
N GLY A 329 2.80 15.55 -18.11
CA GLY A 329 2.02 16.20 -19.17
C GLY A 329 0.90 17.13 -18.66
N GLY A 330 1.09 17.78 -17.51
CA GLY A 330 0.12 18.70 -16.91
C GLY A 330 -0.94 18.05 -16.04
N HIS A 331 -0.86 16.73 -15.80
CA HIS A 331 -1.68 16.03 -14.83
C HIS A 331 -1.16 16.24 -13.41
N ASP A 332 -2.06 16.39 -12.44
CA ASP A 332 -1.77 16.12 -11.03
C ASP A 332 -2.32 14.73 -10.69
N THR A 333 -1.50 13.71 -10.92
CA THR A 333 -1.94 12.31 -10.86
C THR A 333 -2.38 11.87 -9.46
N ALA A 334 -1.83 12.49 -8.40
CA ALA A 334 -2.20 12.20 -7.02
C ALA A 334 -3.59 12.77 -6.70
N LEU A 335 -3.86 14.03 -7.07
CA LEU A 335 -5.19 14.61 -6.91
C LEU A 335 -6.24 13.85 -7.74
N GLU A 336 -5.92 13.53 -8.98
CA GLU A 336 -6.80 12.77 -9.87
C GLU A 336 -7.15 11.39 -9.31
N PHE A 337 -6.18 10.68 -8.74
CA PHE A 337 -6.44 9.41 -8.06
C PHE A 337 -7.42 9.58 -6.90
N ARG A 338 -7.11 10.49 -5.97
CA ARG A 338 -7.92 10.69 -4.76
C ARG A 338 -9.35 11.11 -5.06
N GLU A 339 -9.54 12.02 -6.01
CA GLU A 339 -10.86 12.60 -6.32
C GLU A 339 -11.67 11.77 -7.32
N ARG A 340 -11.03 11.14 -8.30
CA ARG A 340 -11.73 10.48 -9.42
C ARG A 340 -11.78 8.96 -9.27
N ILE A 341 -10.95 8.37 -8.40
CA ILE A 341 -10.86 6.93 -8.23
C ILE A 341 -11.15 6.53 -6.78
N GLU A 342 -10.29 6.92 -5.83
CA GLU A 342 -10.35 6.44 -4.45
C GLU A 342 -11.64 6.85 -3.73
N ALA A 343 -11.94 8.16 -3.67
CA ALA A 343 -13.14 8.63 -2.98
C ALA A 343 -14.44 8.08 -3.61
N PRO A 344 -14.63 8.13 -4.95
CA PRO A 344 -15.78 7.47 -5.58
C PRO A 344 -15.88 5.97 -5.29
N TRP A 345 -14.75 5.26 -5.22
CA TRP A 345 -14.70 3.83 -4.94
C TRP A 345 -15.14 3.51 -3.52
N PHE A 346 -14.62 4.21 -2.52
CA PHE A 346 -15.08 4.06 -1.14
C PHE A 346 -16.55 4.48 -0.98
N ARG A 347 -16.97 5.57 -1.62
CA ARG A 347 -18.36 6.04 -1.58
C ARG A 347 -19.34 4.98 -2.10
N TYR A 348 -18.99 4.29 -3.20
CA TYR A 348 -19.82 3.22 -3.73
C TYR A 348 -20.01 2.07 -2.74
N TRP A 349 -18.93 1.56 -2.14
CA TRP A 349 -19.01 0.39 -1.27
C TRP A 349 -19.51 0.69 0.14
N LEU A 350 -19.18 1.86 0.68
CA LEU A 350 -19.47 2.23 2.06
C LEU A 350 -20.76 3.04 2.19
N HIS A 351 -21.01 4.01 1.31
CA HIS A 351 -22.27 4.76 1.32
C HIS A 351 -23.37 4.09 0.48
N GLY A 352 -22.99 3.29 -0.54
CA GLY A 352 -23.96 2.76 -1.51
C GLY A 352 -24.35 3.81 -2.56
N GLU A 353 -23.54 4.85 -2.74
CA GLU A 353 -23.80 5.97 -3.64
C GLU A 353 -22.85 5.96 -4.85
N GLY A 354 -23.36 6.31 -6.02
CA GLY A 354 -22.60 6.32 -7.28
C GLY A 354 -22.84 5.09 -8.16
N GLY A 355 -22.08 5.00 -9.26
CA GLY A 355 -22.20 3.95 -10.26
C GLY A 355 -21.17 2.83 -10.10
N LYS A 356 -21.48 1.64 -10.62
CA LYS A 356 -20.51 0.54 -10.73
C LYS A 356 -19.33 0.94 -11.63
N PHE A 357 -18.13 0.50 -11.27
CA PHE A 357 -16.92 0.72 -12.05
C PHE A 357 -16.90 -0.19 -13.29
N PRO A 358 -16.76 0.36 -14.52
CA PRO A 358 -16.75 -0.45 -15.74
C PRO A 358 -15.40 -1.12 -16.02
N TRP A 359 -14.42 -0.96 -15.12
CA TRP A 359 -13.04 -1.37 -15.29
C TRP A 359 -12.58 -2.28 -14.15
N LYS A 360 -11.58 -3.13 -14.43
CA LYS A 360 -10.79 -3.85 -13.41
C LYS A 360 -9.46 -3.16 -13.11
N ALA A 361 -8.89 -2.48 -14.09
CA ALA A 361 -7.65 -1.73 -13.91
C ALA A 361 -7.78 -0.29 -14.41
N SER A 362 -7.16 0.64 -13.70
CA SER A 362 -6.94 2.02 -14.16
C SER A 362 -5.45 2.36 -14.04
N THR A 363 -4.76 2.59 -15.14
CA THR A 363 -3.32 2.86 -15.13
C THR A 363 -2.98 4.18 -15.82
N PHE A 364 -1.99 4.89 -15.31
CA PHE A 364 -1.42 6.04 -16.02
C PHE A 364 -0.35 5.57 -17.01
N GLN A 365 -0.56 5.81 -18.30
CA GLN A 365 0.42 5.53 -19.34
C GLN A 365 1.45 6.66 -19.40
N THR A 366 2.69 6.38 -19.03
CA THR A 366 3.78 7.37 -18.94
C THR A 366 4.32 7.80 -20.30
N GLY A 367 4.22 6.96 -21.33
CA GLY A 367 4.57 7.33 -22.69
C GLY A 367 3.59 8.32 -23.33
N SER A 368 2.29 8.21 -23.02
CA SER A 368 1.23 9.06 -23.56
C SER A 368 0.64 10.06 -22.56
N ASN A 369 1.21 10.14 -21.35
CA ASN A 369 0.73 10.93 -20.22
C ASN A 369 -0.80 10.94 -20.08
N SER A 370 -1.40 9.75 -19.92
CA SER A 370 -2.86 9.64 -19.84
C SER A 370 -3.32 8.43 -19.03
N TRP A 371 -4.39 8.62 -18.26
CA TRP A 371 -5.12 7.54 -17.62
C TRP A 371 -5.82 6.65 -18.66
N ARG A 372 -5.68 5.33 -18.51
CA ARG A 372 -6.39 4.31 -19.28
C ARG A 372 -7.07 3.33 -18.34
N THR A 373 -8.23 2.84 -18.76
CA THR A 373 -8.95 1.81 -18.02
C THR A 373 -9.04 0.52 -18.84
N TYR A 374 -9.03 -0.62 -18.16
CA TYR A 374 -9.03 -1.94 -18.76
C TYR A 374 -10.03 -2.85 -18.06
N SER A 375 -10.70 -3.73 -18.82
CA SER A 375 -11.64 -4.72 -18.29
C SER A 375 -10.96 -5.95 -17.67
N ALA A 376 -9.67 -6.15 -17.94
CA ALA A 376 -8.78 -7.17 -17.39
C ALA A 376 -7.34 -6.62 -17.35
N TRP A 377 -6.52 -7.13 -16.43
CA TRP A 377 -5.09 -6.79 -16.33
C TRP A 377 -4.23 -8.04 -16.08
N PRO A 378 -3.05 -8.16 -16.73
CA PRO A 378 -2.56 -7.31 -17.81
C PRO A 378 -3.48 -7.36 -19.05
N PRO A 379 -3.50 -6.32 -19.90
CA PRO A 379 -4.25 -6.37 -21.14
C PRO A 379 -3.73 -7.50 -22.04
N PRO A 380 -4.61 -8.19 -22.80
CA PRO A 380 -4.20 -9.22 -23.74
C PRO A 380 -3.11 -8.70 -24.68
N SER A 381 -1.98 -9.39 -24.70
CA SER A 381 -0.79 -8.98 -25.46
C SER A 381 0.07 -10.20 -25.80
N THR A 382 0.91 -10.06 -26.82
CA THR A 382 1.92 -11.07 -27.20
C THR A 382 3.29 -10.54 -26.80
N PRO A 383 4.02 -11.23 -25.91
CA PRO A 383 5.40 -10.88 -25.60
C PRO A 383 6.25 -10.84 -26.88
N THR A 384 7.12 -9.84 -26.99
CA THR A 384 8.09 -9.72 -28.08
C THR A 384 9.47 -9.59 -27.47
N ASP A 385 10.40 -10.45 -27.90
CA ASP A 385 11.77 -10.45 -27.39
C ASP A 385 12.55 -9.22 -27.87
N LEU A 386 13.24 -8.54 -26.95
CA LEU A 386 14.21 -7.50 -27.27
C LEU A 386 15.61 -8.05 -27.01
N TYR A 387 16.32 -8.41 -28.07
CA TYR A 387 17.62 -9.09 -27.99
C TYR A 387 18.75 -8.09 -27.76
N LEU A 388 19.73 -8.51 -26.96
CA LEU A 388 21.01 -7.82 -26.81
C LEU A 388 21.92 -8.17 -27.99
N HIS A 389 22.55 -7.15 -28.56
CA HIS A 389 23.54 -7.25 -29.64
C HIS A 389 24.89 -6.66 -29.18
N PRO A 390 26.01 -7.04 -29.82
CA PRO A 390 27.32 -6.47 -29.51
C PRO A 390 27.34 -4.94 -29.59
N ARG A 391 28.24 -4.32 -28.80
CA ARG A 391 28.44 -2.86 -28.73
C ARG A 391 27.23 -2.08 -28.22
N GLY A 392 26.42 -2.69 -27.35
CA GLY A 392 25.30 -2.03 -26.67
C GLY A 392 24.09 -1.77 -27.57
N VAL A 393 23.90 -2.57 -28.62
CA VAL A 393 22.74 -2.47 -29.52
C VAL A 393 21.60 -3.34 -29.00
N LEU A 394 20.36 -2.88 -29.17
CA LEU A 394 19.14 -3.65 -28.92
C LEU A 394 18.36 -3.80 -30.23
N SER A 395 17.84 -5.00 -30.51
CA SER A 395 17.03 -5.26 -31.70
C SER A 395 15.97 -6.33 -31.43
N PHE A 396 14.88 -6.30 -32.20
CA PHE A 396 13.88 -7.37 -32.23
C PHE A 396 14.31 -8.56 -33.09
N ASP A 397 15.36 -8.41 -33.90
CA ASP A 397 15.95 -9.52 -34.64
C ASP A 397 16.93 -10.31 -33.77
N PRO A 398 16.91 -11.66 -33.80
CA PRO A 398 17.85 -12.47 -33.04
C PRO A 398 19.30 -12.25 -33.53
N PRO A 399 20.30 -12.29 -32.64
CA PRO A 399 21.70 -12.11 -33.02
C PRO A 399 22.19 -13.24 -33.94
N ALA A 400 23.16 -12.92 -34.80
CA ALA A 400 23.77 -13.93 -35.67
C ALA A 400 24.55 -14.96 -34.85
N PRO A 401 24.64 -16.23 -35.30
CA PRO A 401 25.47 -17.23 -34.63
C PRO A 401 26.94 -16.78 -34.58
N GLY A 402 27.53 -16.77 -33.38
CA GLY A 402 28.96 -16.46 -33.17
C GLY A 402 29.25 -15.10 -32.52
N ASP A 403 28.25 -14.24 -32.35
CA ASP A 403 28.39 -13.00 -31.56
C ASP A 403 28.31 -13.34 -30.06
N ALA A 404 29.48 -13.36 -29.42
CA ALA A 404 29.65 -13.89 -28.07
C ALA A 404 30.03 -12.76 -27.10
N TYR A 405 29.09 -12.43 -26.20
CA TYR A 405 29.27 -11.66 -24.97
C TYR A 405 29.78 -10.19 -25.05
N THR A 406 29.55 -9.46 -23.96
CA THR A 406 30.23 -8.20 -23.60
C THR A 406 30.75 -8.40 -22.19
N GLU A 407 32.00 -7.99 -21.93
CA GLU A 407 32.68 -8.21 -20.66
C GLU A 407 32.87 -6.90 -19.90
N TYR A 408 32.76 -6.96 -18.57
CA TYR A 408 33.10 -5.86 -17.66
C TYR A 408 33.67 -6.42 -16.36
N VAL A 409 34.45 -5.61 -15.64
CA VAL A 409 35.00 -5.95 -14.31
C VAL A 409 34.06 -5.39 -13.23
N SER A 410 33.75 -6.20 -12.22
CA SER A 410 33.02 -5.79 -11.01
C SER A 410 33.98 -5.82 -9.83
N ASP A 411 34.34 -4.65 -9.31
CA ASP A 411 35.21 -4.51 -8.13
C ASP A 411 34.36 -4.18 -6.89
N PRO A 412 34.36 -5.05 -5.85
CA PRO A 412 33.62 -4.78 -4.60
C PRO A 412 34.22 -3.72 -3.67
N ALA A 413 35.43 -3.20 -3.97
CA ALA A 413 36.20 -2.34 -3.06
C ALA A 413 35.80 -0.85 -3.05
#